data_AF-A0A0Q9TYH7-F1
#
_entry.id   AF-A0A0Q9TYH7-F1
#
_cell.length_a   1.000
_cell.length_b   1.000
_cell.length_c   1.000
_cell.angle_alpha   90.00
_cell.angle_beta   90.00
_cell.angle_gamma   90.00
#
_symmetry.space_group_name_H-M   'P 1'
#
loop_
_entity.id
_entity.type
_entity.pdbx_description
1 polymer ?
#
loop_
_entity_poly.entity_id
_entity_poly.type
_entity_poly.pdbx_seq_one_letter_code
_entity_poly.pdbx_strand_id
1 'polypeptide(L)'
;MTTVTTPGALTDPRPITDLLTPVAAECRRVLEAAADHDWSPRAGDLDWSCSHTAGHVADVLFSYAVQVVARPVDSYLPMEVTVEPSATPDGLVRSVVTCTELLRLACGAAPVGVRAWHPAGMADAEGFAAMGVVEVLVHTHDITSGLGLDWAPPPDLSAPVVTRLFPDAPAGDPAQVLLWCCGRAALPDRPRLETWRWDPTVRR
;
A
#
# COMPACT_ATOMS: atom_id res chain seq x y z
N MET A 1 -3.52 -41.50 22.01
CA MET A 1 -4.53 -40.55 21.47
C MET A 1 -3.87 -39.19 21.40
N THR A 2 -3.33 -38.85 20.22
CA THR A 2 -2.66 -37.57 19.98
C THR A 2 -3.72 -36.56 19.59
N THR A 3 -3.97 -35.56 20.43
CA THR A 3 -4.87 -34.44 20.10
C THR A 3 -4.23 -33.61 18.99
N VAL A 4 -4.80 -33.71 17.79
CA VAL A 4 -4.53 -32.79 16.69
C VAL A 4 -5.14 -31.45 17.07
N THR A 5 -4.30 -30.47 17.38
CA THR A 5 -4.74 -29.08 17.51
C THR A 5 -5.11 -28.57 16.13
N THR A 6 -6.40 -28.44 15.85
CA THR A 6 -6.89 -27.72 14.68
C THR A 6 -6.32 -26.29 14.73
N PRO A 7 -5.69 -25.77 13.66
CA PRO A 7 -5.36 -24.34 13.60
C PRO A 7 -6.65 -23.56 13.81
N GLY A 8 -6.70 -22.73 14.85
CA GLY A 8 -7.87 -21.91 15.12
C GLY A 8 -8.22 -21.11 13.87
N ALA A 9 -9.48 -21.19 13.44
CA ALA A 9 -10.00 -20.24 12.46
C ALA A 9 -9.65 -18.83 12.95
N LEU A 10 -9.09 -18.00 12.06
CA LEU A 10 -8.84 -16.59 12.32
C LEU A 10 -10.21 -15.92 12.58
N THR A 11 -10.61 -15.81 13.85
CA THR A 11 -11.93 -15.30 14.26
C THR A 11 -11.95 -13.78 14.47
N ASP A 12 -10.89 -13.07 14.11
CA ASP A 12 -10.84 -11.60 14.17
C ASP A 12 -11.03 -11.02 12.77
N PRO A 13 -12.13 -10.28 12.49
CA PRO A 13 -12.33 -9.66 11.19
C PRO A 13 -11.18 -8.69 10.90
N ARG A 14 -10.54 -8.86 9.74
CA ARG A 14 -9.45 -7.98 9.27
C ARG A 14 -9.90 -7.22 8.02
N PRO A 15 -10.85 -6.28 8.17
CA PRO A 15 -11.52 -5.66 7.04
C PRO A 15 -10.55 -4.93 6.11
N ILE A 16 -9.45 -4.34 6.61
CA ILE A 16 -8.47 -3.65 5.76
C ILE A 16 -7.47 -4.65 5.15
N THR A 17 -7.04 -5.69 5.88
CA THR A 17 -6.25 -6.77 5.27
C THR A 17 -6.97 -7.39 4.08
N ASP A 18 -8.28 -7.57 4.16
CA ASP A 18 -9.08 -8.12 3.06
C ASP A 18 -9.10 -7.20 1.81
N LEU A 19 -8.80 -5.90 1.95
CA LEU A 19 -8.69 -4.95 0.83
C LEU A 19 -7.41 -5.13 0.00
N LEU A 20 -6.40 -5.84 0.50
CA LEU A 20 -5.16 -6.07 -0.24
C LEU A 20 -5.40 -6.90 -1.53
N THR A 21 -6.40 -7.79 -1.54
CA THR A 21 -6.79 -8.53 -2.74
C THR A 21 -7.41 -7.62 -3.82
N PRO A 22 -8.49 -6.87 -3.55
CA PRO A 22 -9.08 -5.99 -4.56
C PRO A 22 -8.17 -4.82 -4.97
N VAL A 23 -7.33 -4.28 -4.07
CA VAL A 23 -6.37 -3.22 -4.45
C VAL A 23 -5.31 -3.74 -5.42
N ALA A 24 -4.79 -4.95 -5.22
CA ALA A 24 -3.86 -5.59 -6.15
C ALA A 24 -4.53 -5.88 -7.50
N ALA A 25 -5.79 -6.33 -7.47
CA ALA A 25 -6.55 -6.58 -8.69
C ALA A 25 -6.80 -5.30 -9.51
N GLU A 26 -7.12 -4.18 -8.85
CA GLU A 26 -7.32 -2.90 -9.51
C GLU A 26 -6.01 -2.33 -10.07
N CYS A 27 -4.94 -2.34 -9.27
CA CYS A 27 -3.60 -1.95 -9.71
C CYS A 27 -3.18 -2.73 -10.97
N ARG A 28 -3.33 -4.06 -10.93
CA ARG A 28 -3.06 -4.93 -12.10
C ARG A 28 -3.91 -4.54 -13.30
N ARG A 29 -5.23 -4.44 -13.13
CA ARG A 29 -6.18 -4.15 -14.22
C ARG A 29 -5.81 -2.86 -14.97
N VAL A 30 -5.40 -1.83 -14.25
CA VAL A 30 -5.09 -0.52 -14.82
C VAL A 30 -3.70 -0.50 -15.45
N LEU A 31 -2.70 -1.06 -14.79
CA LEU A 31 -1.32 -1.00 -15.26
C LEU A 31 -1.02 -1.99 -16.39
N GLU A 32 -1.65 -3.17 -16.41
CA GLU A 32 -1.53 -4.11 -17.54
C GLU A 32 -2.11 -3.51 -18.83
N ALA A 33 -3.10 -2.62 -18.74
CA ALA A 33 -3.64 -1.92 -19.91
C ALA A 33 -2.62 -0.96 -20.57
N ALA A 34 -1.52 -0.63 -19.87
CA ALA A 34 -0.42 0.20 -20.36
C ALA A 34 0.94 -0.52 -20.26
N ALA A 35 0.94 -1.86 -20.28
CA ALA A 35 2.16 -2.66 -20.24
C ALA A 35 3.09 -2.40 -21.44
N ASP A 36 2.52 -2.09 -22.61
CA ASP A 36 3.26 -1.79 -23.84
C ASP A 36 3.75 -0.32 -23.91
N HIS A 37 3.42 0.52 -22.92
CA HIS A 37 3.90 1.90 -22.87
C HIS A 37 5.37 1.96 -22.42
N ASP A 38 6.04 3.07 -22.73
CA ASP A 38 7.34 3.38 -22.13
C ASP A 38 7.16 3.83 -20.67
N TRP A 39 7.72 3.07 -19.73
CA TRP A 39 7.71 3.35 -18.29
C TRP A 39 8.97 4.08 -17.79
N SER A 40 9.84 4.53 -18.71
CA SER A 40 11.00 5.37 -18.40
C SER A 40 10.68 6.82 -17.97
N PRO A 41 9.56 7.45 -18.38
CA PRO A 41 9.18 8.78 -17.90
C PRO A 41 8.86 8.82 -16.41
N ARG A 42 8.82 10.04 -15.85
CA ARG A 42 8.45 10.32 -14.45
C ARG A 42 7.03 9.84 -14.13
N ALA A 43 6.85 9.28 -12.93
CA ALA A 43 5.54 8.93 -12.39
C ALA A 43 4.87 10.18 -11.79
N GLY A 44 4.05 10.87 -12.60
CA GLY A 44 3.39 12.10 -12.19
C GLY A 44 4.41 13.16 -11.77
N ASP A 45 4.25 13.68 -10.55
CA ASP A 45 5.16 14.69 -10.01
C ASP A 45 6.44 14.11 -9.37
N LEU A 46 6.53 12.79 -9.21
CA LEU A 46 7.68 12.15 -8.56
C LEU A 46 8.96 12.30 -9.38
N ASP A 47 10.11 12.36 -8.70
CA ASP A 47 11.43 12.30 -9.35
C ASP A 47 11.77 10.91 -9.92
N TRP A 48 10.97 9.91 -9.56
CA TRP A 48 11.13 8.53 -10.01
C TRP A 48 10.39 8.26 -11.31
N SER A 49 10.92 7.35 -12.11
CA SER A 49 10.21 6.83 -13.27
C SER A 49 9.02 5.96 -12.88
N CYS A 50 8.12 5.69 -13.81
CA CYS A 50 7.04 4.70 -13.61
C CYS A 50 7.59 3.33 -13.21
N SER A 51 8.66 2.86 -13.86
CA SER A 51 9.32 1.60 -13.50
C SER A 51 9.92 1.59 -12.10
N HIS A 52 10.62 2.66 -11.71
CA HIS A 52 11.19 2.78 -10.37
C HIS A 52 10.06 2.79 -9.33
N THR A 53 9.02 3.57 -9.57
CA THR A 53 7.87 3.68 -8.66
C THR A 53 7.19 2.33 -8.43
N ALA A 54 6.97 1.52 -9.49
CA ALA A 54 6.43 0.18 -9.33
C ALA A 54 7.36 -0.76 -8.55
N GLY A 55 8.67 -0.65 -8.77
CA GLY A 55 9.69 -1.35 -7.99
C GLY A 55 9.65 -1.00 -6.50
N HIS A 56 9.55 0.28 -6.19
CA HIS A 56 9.39 0.78 -4.82
C HIS A 56 8.14 0.20 -4.14
N VAL A 57 7.00 0.18 -4.85
CA VAL A 57 5.76 -0.40 -4.31
C VAL A 57 5.96 -1.88 -3.97
N ALA A 58 6.62 -2.66 -4.83
CA ALA A 58 6.91 -4.06 -4.52
C ALA A 58 7.81 -4.20 -3.27
N ASP A 59 8.86 -3.39 -3.17
CA ASP A 59 9.79 -3.40 -2.04
C ASP A 59 9.14 -2.99 -0.71
N VAL A 60 8.37 -1.90 -0.69
CA VAL A 60 7.72 -1.42 0.55
C VAL A 60 6.69 -2.44 1.06
N LEU A 61 5.95 -3.09 0.17
CA LEU A 61 5.00 -4.15 0.53
C LEU A 61 5.69 -5.39 1.08
N PHE A 62 6.81 -5.81 0.47
CA PHE A 62 7.65 -6.88 1.00
C PHE A 62 8.19 -6.51 2.38
N SER A 63 8.74 -5.31 2.52
CA SER A 63 9.28 -4.77 3.77
C SER A 63 8.21 -4.78 4.86
N TYR A 64 6.98 -4.35 4.57
CA TYR A 64 5.87 -4.42 5.52
C TYR A 64 5.51 -5.85 5.92
N ALA A 65 5.49 -6.79 4.97
CA ALA A 65 5.20 -8.19 5.25
C ALA A 65 6.24 -8.77 6.24
N VAL A 66 7.52 -8.51 6.02
CA VAL A 66 8.59 -9.00 6.89
C VAL A 66 8.59 -8.32 8.25
N GLN A 67 8.24 -7.03 8.34
CA GLN A 67 8.05 -6.34 9.63
C GLN A 67 6.95 -7.00 10.45
N VAL A 68 5.81 -7.34 9.83
CA VAL A 68 4.68 -7.99 10.52
C VAL A 68 5.07 -9.38 11.04
N VAL A 69 5.86 -10.13 10.26
CA VAL A 69 6.34 -11.47 10.65
C VAL A 69 7.37 -11.38 11.76
N ALA A 70 8.40 -10.55 11.61
CA ALA A 70 9.55 -10.50 12.51
C ALA A 70 9.33 -9.63 13.76
N ARG A 71 8.43 -8.65 13.68
CA ARG A 71 8.02 -7.76 14.78
C ARG A 71 9.18 -7.00 15.42
N PRO A 72 10.08 -6.36 14.65
CA PRO A 72 11.11 -5.52 15.24
C PRO A 72 10.48 -4.31 15.93
N VAL A 73 11.25 -3.70 16.83
CA VAL A 73 10.77 -2.63 17.73
C VAL A 73 11.40 -1.26 17.45
N ASP A 74 12.42 -1.18 16.61
CA ASP A 74 13.23 0.03 16.43
C ASP A 74 13.71 0.31 14.99
N SER A 75 13.58 -0.64 14.06
CA SER A 75 14.16 -0.55 12.73
C SER A 75 13.45 -1.45 11.71
N TYR A 76 13.68 -1.18 10.42
CA TYR A 76 13.40 -2.15 9.38
C TYR A 76 14.40 -3.30 9.45
N LEU A 77 13.95 -4.50 9.12
CA LEU A 77 14.89 -5.57 8.81
C LEU A 77 15.79 -5.17 7.63
N PRO A 78 17.08 -5.55 7.65
CA PRO A 78 18.02 -5.19 6.59
C PRO A 78 17.85 -6.09 5.37
N MET A 79 16.67 -6.03 4.75
CA MET A 79 16.30 -6.78 3.55
C MET A 79 15.40 -5.93 2.67
N GLU A 80 15.60 -6.04 1.36
CA GLU A 80 14.85 -5.28 0.35
C GLU A 80 14.60 -6.17 -0.87
N VAL A 81 13.60 -5.80 -1.66
CA VAL A 81 13.40 -6.30 -3.02
C VAL A 81 14.09 -5.36 -3.98
N THR A 82 15.02 -5.88 -4.79
CA THR A 82 15.63 -5.13 -5.87
C THR A 82 14.96 -5.48 -7.20
N VAL A 83 14.71 -4.46 -8.03
CA VAL A 83 14.24 -4.67 -9.39
C VAL A 83 15.40 -5.10 -10.29
N GLU A 84 15.20 -6.21 -11.00
CA GLU A 84 16.12 -6.68 -12.03
C GLU A 84 16.25 -5.67 -13.18
N PRO A 85 17.45 -5.39 -13.71
CA PRO A 85 17.63 -4.45 -14.81
C PRO A 85 16.83 -4.78 -16.08
N SER A 86 16.46 -6.05 -16.26
CA SER A 86 15.66 -6.55 -17.39
C SER A 86 14.15 -6.60 -17.12
N ALA A 87 13.68 -6.08 -15.98
CA ALA A 87 12.28 -6.11 -15.61
C ALA A 87 11.42 -5.35 -16.63
N THR A 88 10.41 -6.03 -17.15
CA THR A 88 9.39 -5.41 -18.01
C THR A 88 8.26 -4.82 -17.15
N PRO A 89 7.45 -3.89 -17.70
CA PRO A 89 6.23 -3.42 -17.04
C PRO A 89 5.35 -4.54 -16.47
N ASP A 90 5.05 -5.57 -17.27
CA ASP A 90 4.32 -6.75 -16.81
C ASP A 90 5.00 -7.50 -15.66
N GLY A 91 6.33 -7.56 -15.67
CA GLY A 91 7.12 -8.14 -14.59
C GLY A 91 6.96 -7.33 -13.31
N LEU A 92 7.03 -6.00 -13.41
CA LEU A 92 6.87 -5.09 -12.28
C LEU A 92 5.46 -5.15 -11.68
N VAL A 93 4.42 -5.16 -12.51
CA VAL A 93 3.03 -5.33 -12.05
C VAL A 93 2.86 -6.65 -11.31
N ARG A 94 3.41 -7.75 -11.85
CA ARG A 94 3.41 -9.06 -11.17
C ARG A 94 4.16 -9.01 -9.84
N SER A 95 5.26 -8.27 -9.74
CA SER A 95 6.00 -8.09 -8.47
C SER A 95 5.15 -7.33 -7.43
N VAL A 96 4.48 -6.24 -7.82
CA VAL A 96 3.57 -5.49 -6.94
C VAL A 96 2.45 -6.37 -6.42
N VAL A 97 1.76 -7.10 -7.32
CA VAL A 97 0.66 -8.01 -6.94
C VAL A 97 1.17 -9.11 -5.99
N THR A 98 2.35 -9.68 -6.29
CA THR A 98 2.95 -10.74 -5.46
C THR A 98 3.29 -10.22 -4.06
N CYS A 99 3.93 -9.06 -3.96
CA CYS A 99 4.30 -8.49 -2.65
C CYS A 99 3.07 -8.01 -1.87
N THR A 100 2.01 -7.57 -2.56
CA THR A 100 0.71 -7.28 -1.93
C THR A 100 0.12 -8.55 -1.30
N GLU A 101 0.18 -9.68 -1.99
CA GLU A 101 -0.27 -10.97 -1.47
C GLU A 101 0.58 -11.46 -0.28
N LEU A 102 1.91 -11.26 -0.33
CA LEU A 102 2.78 -11.56 0.82
C LEU A 102 2.39 -10.75 2.05
N LEU A 103 2.13 -9.46 1.89
CA LEU A 103 1.64 -8.60 2.97
C LEU A 103 0.27 -9.08 3.48
N ARG A 104 -0.65 -9.44 2.58
CA ARG A 104 -1.96 -9.96 2.95
C ARG A 104 -1.87 -11.23 3.78
N LEU A 105 -1.01 -12.17 3.39
CA LEU A 105 -0.79 -13.42 4.11
C LEU A 105 -0.12 -13.17 5.47
N ALA A 106 0.89 -12.29 5.53
CA ALA A 106 1.56 -11.91 6.78
C ALA A 106 0.58 -11.25 7.76
N CYS A 107 -0.18 -10.26 7.29
CA CYS A 107 -1.22 -9.60 8.08
C CYS A 107 -2.30 -10.59 8.48
N GLY A 108 -2.81 -11.43 7.59
CA GLY A 108 -3.85 -12.41 7.90
C GLY A 108 -3.43 -13.41 8.98
N ALA A 109 -2.18 -13.88 8.94
CA ALA A 109 -1.66 -14.88 9.89
C ALA A 109 -1.18 -14.29 11.23
N ALA A 110 -0.96 -12.97 11.32
CA ALA A 110 -0.40 -12.34 12.52
C ALA A 110 -1.35 -12.47 13.72
N PRO A 111 -0.92 -12.95 14.90
CA PRO A 111 -1.76 -12.99 16.10
C PRO A 111 -2.38 -11.62 16.46
N VAL A 112 -3.53 -11.63 17.12
CA VAL A 112 -4.16 -10.42 17.66
C VAL A 112 -3.17 -9.72 18.59
N GLY A 113 -3.07 -8.39 18.47
CA GLY A 113 -2.18 -7.58 19.31
C GLY A 113 -0.74 -7.50 18.82
N VAL A 114 -0.37 -8.11 17.69
CA VAL A 114 0.95 -7.90 17.07
C VAL A 114 1.21 -6.41 16.86
N ARG A 115 2.44 -5.99 17.17
CA ARG A 115 2.98 -4.67 16.87
C ARG A 115 4.34 -4.84 16.21
N ALA A 116 4.61 -4.03 15.20
CA ALA A 116 5.92 -3.93 14.60
C ALA A 116 6.26 -2.46 14.32
N TRP A 117 7.55 -2.18 14.24
CA TRP A 117 8.05 -0.84 14.03
C TRP A 117 7.90 -0.37 12.57
N HIS A 118 7.53 0.90 12.43
CA HIS A 118 7.57 1.67 11.18
C HIS A 118 8.12 3.07 11.54
N PRO A 119 8.79 3.81 10.62
CA PRO A 119 9.26 5.17 10.90
C PRO A 119 8.17 6.13 11.39
N ALA A 120 6.92 5.88 10.98
CA ALA A 120 5.76 6.65 11.43
C ALA A 120 5.27 6.28 12.85
N GLY A 121 5.76 5.20 13.45
CA GLY A 121 5.34 4.69 14.77
C GLY A 121 5.07 3.19 14.77
N MET A 122 4.76 2.62 15.94
CA MET A 122 4.38 1.20 16.05
C MET A 122 3.00 0.97 15.43
N ALA A 123 2.91 0.02 14.51
CA ALA A 123 1.66 -0.34 13.82
C ALA A 123 1.25 -1.79 14.14
N ASP A 124 -0.05 -2.05 14.07
CA ASP A 124 -0.63 -3.40 14.05
C ASP A 124 -0.75 -3.95 12.62
N ALA A 125 -1.20 -5.20 12.49
CA ALA A 125 -1.38 -5.83 11.19
C ALA A 125 -2.33 -5.03 10.27
N GLU A 126 -3.46 -4.53 10.81
CA GLU A 126 -4.38 -3.67 10.04
C GLU A 126 -3.76 -2.32 9.67
N GLY A 127 -2.88 -1.77 10.51
CA GLY A 127 -2.09 -0.58 10.20
C GLY A 127 -1.12 -0.81 9.03
N PHE A 128 -0.39 -1.94 9.04
CA PHE A 128 0.48 -2.31 7.90
C PHE A 128 -0.32 -2.60 6.63
N ALA A 129 -1.47 -3.27 6.74
CA ALA A 129 -2.37 -3.47 5.61
C ALA A 129 -2.88 -2.13 5.05
N ALA A 130 -3.27 -1.19 5.92
CA ALA A 130 -3.71 0.14 5.50
C ALA A 130 -2.60 0.90 4.78
N MET A 131 -1.37 0.88 5.30
CA MET A 131 -0.23 1.52 4.65
C MET A 131 0.03 0.87 3.28
N GLY A 132 0.00 -0.46 3.18
CA GLY A 132 0.15 -1.16 1.90
C GLY A 132 -0.94 -0.81 0.87
N VAL A 133 -2.20 -0.68 1.29
CA VAL A 133 -3.28 -0.23 0.39
C VAL A 133 -3.05 1.21 -0.09
N VAL A 134 -2.61 2.12 0.79
CA VAL A 134 -2.25 3.50 0.41
C VAL A 134 -1.11 3.49 -0.60
N GLU A 135 -0.03 2.75 -0.34
CA GLU A 135 1.12 2.61 -1.23
C GLU A 135 0.69 2.16 -2.63
N VAL A 136 -0.13 1.11 -2.72
CA VAL A 136 -0.64 0.61 -4.01
C VAL A 136 -1.51 1.66 -4.71
N LEU A 137 -2.49 2.27 -4.03
CA LEU A 137 -3.41 3.22 -4.66
C LEU A 137 -2.70 4.50 -5.13
N VAL A 138 -1.91 5.12 -4.26
CA VAL A 138 -1.27 6.41 -4.52
C VAL A 138 -0.19 6.26 -5.58
N HIS A 139 0.61 5.21 -5.55
CA HIS A 139 1.63 5.02 -6.57
C HIS A 139 1.09 4.46 -7.89
N THR A 140 -0.04 3.74 -7.88
CA THR A 140 -0.78 3.50 -9.14
C THR A 140 -1.26 4.82 -9.74
N HIS A 141 -1.70 5.79 -8.92
CA HIS A 141 -2.07 7.13 -9.40
C HIS A 141 -0.87 7.89 -9.97
N ASP A 142 0.28 7.83 -9.28
CA ASP A 142 1.52 8.46 -9.76
C ASP A 142 1.94 7.87 -11.12
N ILE A 143 1.94 6.54 -11.26
CA ILE A 143 2.29 5.84 -12.51
C ILE A 143 1.31 6.18 -13.63
N THR A 144 0.01 6.05 -13.39
CA THR A 144 -1.03 6.34 -14.40
C THR A 144 -0.96 7.79 -14.87
N SER A 145 -0.74 8.74 -13.95
CA SER A 145 -0.52 10.15 -14.28
C SER A 145 0.71 10.35 -15.18
N GLY A 146 1.84 9.69 -14.84
CA GLY A 146 3.06 9.72 -15.66
C GLY A 146 2.90 9.13 -17.06
N LEU A 147 2.01 8.13 -17.19
CA LEU A 147 1.67 7.49 -18.46
C LEU A 147 0.54 8.21 -19.23
N GLY A 148 0.00 9.31 -18.69
CA GLY A 148 -1.09 10.08 -19.32
C GLY A 148 -2.45 9.38 -19.29
N LEU A 149 -2.66 8.46 -18.36
CA LEU A 149 -3.92 7.75 -18.16
C LEU A 149 -4.82 8.51 -17.17
N ASP A 150 -6.09 8.66 -17.52
CA ASP A 150 -7.10 9.23 -16.63
C ASP A 150 -7.60 8.17 -15.65
N TRP A 151 -6.91 8.05 -14.51
CA TRP A 151 -7.25 7.13 -13.44
C TRP A 151 -7.13 7.79 -12.07
N ALA A 152 -8.11 7.50 -11.20
CA ALA A 152 -8.12 7.87 -9.80
C ALA A 152 -8.37 6.64 -8.92
N PRO A 153 -7.87 6.63 -7.67
CA PRO A 153 -8.15 5.56 -6.71
C PRO A 153 -9.66 5.31 -6.53
N PRO A 154 -10.13 4.05 -6.47
CA PRO A 154 -11.54 3.78 -6.17
C PRO A 154 -11.94 4.29 -4.77
N PRO A 155 -13.07 5.00 -4.62
CA PRO A 155 -13.50 5.55 -3.32
C PRO A 155 -13.74 4.50 -2.23
N ASP A 156 -14.22 3.32 -2.60
CA ASP A 156 -14.49 2.19 -1.70
C ASP A 156 -13.20 1.55 -1.14
N LEU A 157 -12.11 1.55 -1.92
CA LEU A 157 -10.79 1.15 -1.44
C LEU A 157 -10.08 2.26 -0.65
N SER A 158 -10.40 3.52 -0.95
CA SER A 158 -9.77 4.70 -0.33
C SER A 158 -10.36 5.02 1.05
N ALA A 159 -11.68 4.93 1.22
CA ALA A 159 -12.36 5.36 2.45
C ALA A 159 -11.87 4.64 3.74
N PRO A 160 -11.66 3.30 3.75
CA PRO A 160 -11.20 2.61 4.94
C PRO A 160 -9.80 3.04 5.38
N VAL A 161 -8.89 3.27 4.42
CA VAL A 161 -7.52 3.68 4.73
C VAL A 161 -7.41 5.15 5.11
N VAL A 162 -8.22 6.02 4.50
CA VAL A 162 -8.36 7.42 4.94
C VAL A 162 -8.78 7.45 6.41
N THR A 163 -9.82 6.72 6.76
CA THR A 163 -10.34 6.62 8.14
C THR A 163 -9.29 6.06 9.11
N ARG A 164 -8.52 5.05 8.69
CA ARG A 164 -7.54 4.38 9.55
C ARG A 164 -6.29 5.22 9.82
N LEU A 165 -5.78 5.91 8.79
CA LEU A 165 -4.44 6.51 8.79
C LEU A 165 -4.42 8.03 8.87
N PHE A 166 -5.53 8.71 8.56
CA PHE A 166 -5.59 10.17 8.49
C PHE A 166 -6.76 10.69 9.36
N PRO A 167 -6.60 10.69 10.70
CA PRO A 167 -7.69 11.05 11.63
C PRO A 167 -8.21 12.48 11.45
N ASP A 168 -7.36 13.38 10.93
CA ASP A 168 -7.69 14.78 10.67
C ASP A 168 -8.10 15.04 9.22
N ALA A 169 -8.33 13.99 8.42
CA ALA A 169 -8.77 14.13 7.04
C ALA A 169 -10.12 14.87 6.96
N PRO A 170 -10.29 15.82 6.03
CA PRO A 170 -11.57 16.48 5.83
C PRO A 170 -12.60 15.49 5.27
N ALA A 171 -13.88 15.76 5.52
CA ALA A 171 -14.96 15.09 4.81
C ALA A 171 -14.92 15.44 3.31
N GLY A 172 -15.30 14.50 2.45
CA GLY A 172 -15.32 14.69 1.00
C GLY A 172 -15.32 13.37 0.25
N ASP A 173 -15.08 13.44 -1.06
CA ASP A 173 -14.83 12.26 -1.88
C ASP A 173 -13.57 11.52 -1.40
N PRO A 174 -13.66 10.24 -1.00
CA PRO A 174 -12.53 9.52 -0.42
C PRO A 174 -11.28 9.44 -1.30
N ALA A 175 -11.45 9.37 -2.63
CA ALA A 175 -10.32 9.31 -3.55
C ALA A 175 -9.57 10.66 -3.58
N GLN A 176 -10.30 11.76 -3.73
CA GLN A 176 -9.73 13.11 -3.67
C GLN A 176 -9.09 13.41 -2.31
N VAL A 177 -9.74 13.00 -1.22
CA VAL A 177 -9.21 13.17 0.14
C VAL A 177 -7.93 12.37 0.32
N LEU A 178 -7.86 11.12 -0.13
CA LEU A 178 -6.64 10.30 -0.07
C LEU A 178 -5.49 10.98 -0.83
N LEU A 179 -5.72 11.42 -2.07
CA LEU A 179 -4.71 12.11 -2.86
C LEU A 179 -4.25 13.43 -2.23
N TRP A 180 -5.17 14.19 -1.61
CA TRP A 180 -4.81 15.39 -0.85
C TRP A 180 -4.00 15.07 0.41
N CYS A 181 -4.42 14.08 1.20
CA CYS A 181 -3.72 13.60 2.39
C CYS A 181 -2.30 13.12 2.08
N CYS A 182 -2.08 12.60 0.87
CA CYS A 182 -0.77 12.16 0.39
C CYS A 182 -0.05 13.22 -0.47
N GLY A 183 -0.50 14.48 -0.47
CA GLY A 183 0.18 15.58 -1.15
C GLY A 183 0.27 15.44 -2.67
N ARG A 184 -0.71 14.81 -3.33
CA ARG A 184 -0.81 14.70 -4.80
C ARG A 184 -1.75 15.74 -5.41
N ALA A 185 -2.77 16.16 -4.67
CA ALA A 185 -3.79 17.08 -5.19
C ALA A 185 -4.17 18.17 -4.17
N ALA A 186 -4.77 19.25 -4.68
CA ALA A 186 -5.51 20.22 -3.87
C ALA A 186 -6.98 19.78 -3.74
N LEU A 187 -7.68 20.29 -2.72
CA LEU A 187 -9.15 20.24 -2.63
C LEU A 187 -9.70 21.64 -2.93
N PRO A 188 -11.01 21.81 -3.25
CA PRO A 188 -11.57 23.11 -3.62
C PRO A 188 -11.21 24.28 -2.69
N ASP A 189 -11.20 24.03 -1.38
CA ASP A 189 -10.92 25.05 -0.35
C ASP A 189 -9.59 24.80 0.39
N ARG A 190 -8.74 23.89 -0.10
CA ARG A 190 -7.49 23.52 0.58
C ARG A 190 -6.34 23.38 -0.41
N PRO A 191 -5.24 24.14 -0.25
CA PRO A 191 -4.07 23.93 -1.09
C PRO A 191 -3.52 22.51 -0.92
N ARG A 192 -2.83 22.05 -1.95
CA ARG A 192 -2.07 20.79 -1.91
C ARG A 192 -1.06 20.84 -0.75
N LEU A 193 -0.94 19.73 -0.03
CA LEU A 193 0.05 19.61 1.05
C LEU A 193 1.47 19.50 0.48
N GLU A 194 2.41 20.28 1.01
CA GLU A 194 3.84 20.16 0.70
C GLU A 194 4.50 19.03 1.50
N THR A 195 4.00 18.76 2.71
CA THR A 195 4.47 17.70 3.59
C THR A 195 3.28 16.93 4.15
N TRP A 196 3.41 15.62 4.25
CA TRP A 196 2.37 14.75 4.77
C TRP A 196 2.96 13.54 5.50
N ARG A 197 2.15 12.92 6.36
CA ARG A 197 2.48 11.70 7.09
C ARG A 197 1.18 11.03 7.56
N TRP A 198 1.08 9.71 7.44
CA TRP A 198 0.02 8.95 8.09
C TRP A 198 0.30 8.74 9.58
N ASP A 199 -0.77 8.55 10.36
CA ASP A 199 -0.72 8.17 11.76
C ASP A 199 -0.99 6.65 11.93
N PRO A 200 0.05 5.83 12.20
CA PRO A 200 -0.13 4.39 12.37
C PRO A 200 -0.70 4.01 13.74
N THR A 201 -0.87 4.97 14.67
CA THR A 201 -1.30 4.73 16.05
C THR A 201 -2.50 3.80 16.09
N VAL A 202 -2.41 2.77 16.93
CA VAL A 202 -3.49 1.82 17.10
C VAL A 202 -4.52 2.39 18.06
N ARG A 203 -5.73 2.63 17.55
CA ARG A 203 -6.86 3.15 18.31
C ARG A 203 -7.74 1.95 18.71
N ARG A 204 -8.16 1.91 19.97
CA ARG A 204 -9.04 0.86 20.53
C ARG A 204 -10.50 1.17 20.24
#